data_AF-A0A521Y0C6-F1
#
_entry.id   AF-A0A521Y0C6-F1
#
_cell.length_a   1.000
_cell.length_b   1.000
_cell.length_c   1.000
_cell.angle_alpha   90.00
_cell.angle_beta   90.00
_cell.angle_gamma   90.00
#
_symmetry.space_group_name_H-M   'P 1'
#
loop_
_entity.id
_entity.type
_entity.pdbx_description
1 polymer ?
#
loop_
_entity_poly.entity_id
_entity_poly.type
_entity_poly.pdbx_seq_one_letter_code
_entity_poly.pdbx_strand_id
1 'polypeptide(L)'
;MELKPLPGQEETFVLRVLKEMAPCLAENKVTLLFSSFSIETLRILREHAPHCLMGLLLETWLPDWQAVCQSLQCTSVHVNHEIMTREAAREIKAMGKMLLCYTVNQPLRALELYSWGVDAVFSDVPDQIMKAFSS
;
A
#
# COMPACT_ATOMS: atom_id res chain seq x y z
N MET A 1 5.04 -0.92 -6.38
CA MET A 1 5.70 -2.23 -6.40
C MET A 1 5.58 -2.84 -5.02
N GLU A 2 5.01 -4.04 -4.95
CA GLU A 2 4.96 -4.81 -3.71
C GLU A 2 6.28 -5.57 -3.51
N LEU A 3 6.85 -5.50 -2.31
CA LEU A 3 8.07 -6.17 -1.90
C LEU A 3 7.72 -7.39 -1.04
N LYS A 4 8.13 -8.58 -1.51
CA LYS A 4 7.89 -9.88 -0.87
C LYS A 4 9.21 -10.66 -0.66
N PRO A 5 10.09 -10.20 0.24
CA PRO A 5 11.28 -10.98 0.57
C PRO A 5 10.92 -12.28 1.29
N LEU A 6 11.83 -13.25 1.20
CA LEU A 6 11.81 -14.40 2.09
C LEU A 6 12.18 -13.96 3.52
N PRO A 7 11.58 -14.55 4.57
CA PRO A 7 11.93 -14.24 5.94
C PRO A 7 13.44 -14.39 6.21
N GLY A 8 14.04 -13.38 6.84
CA GLY A 8 15.47 -13.33 7.13
C GLY A 8 16.36 -12.89 5.96
N GLN A 9 15.76 -12.49 4.82
CA GLN A 9 16.47 -11.96 3.65
C GLN A 9 16.04 -10.53 3.29
N GLU A 10 15.31 -9.85 4.18
CA GLU A 10 14.70 -8.54 3.95
C GLU A 10 15.75 -7.50 3.51
N GLU A 11 16.88 -7.44 4.20
CA GLU A 11 17.94 -6.46 3.92
C GLU A 11 18.57 -6.67 2.55
N THR A 12 19.07 -7.88 2.31
CA THR A 12 19.68 -8.26 1.02
C THR A 12 18.70 -8.02 -0.14
N PHE A 13 17.41 -8.33 0.05
CA PHE A 13 16.39 -8.10 -0.95
C PHE A 13 16.16 -6.61 -1.23
N VAL A 14 15.96 -5.78 -0.20
CA VAL A 14 15.74 -4.35 -0.35
C VAL A 14 16.93 -3.67 -1.03
N LEU A 15 18.16 -3.95 -0.58
CA LEU A 15 19.36 -3.38 -1.17
C LEU A 15 19.51 -3.75 -2.65
N ARG A 16 19.18 -4.99 -3.02
CA ARG A 16 19.18 -5.43 -4.40
C ARG A 16 18.14 -4.68 -5.24
N VAL A 17 16.91 -4.57 -4.75
CA VAL A 17 15.84 -3.83 -5.44
C VAL A 17 16.25 -2.38 -5.63
N LEU A 18 16.72 -1.69 -4.58
CA LEU A 18 17.15 -0.30 -4.68
C LEU A 18 18.30 -0.11 -5.69
N LYS A 19 19.27 -1.02 -5.70
CA LYS A 19 20.36 -1.00 -6.69
C LYS A 19 19.85 -1.17 -8.12
N GLU A 20 18.98 -2.14 -8.36
CA GLU A 20 18.41 -2.40 -9.69
C GLU A 20 17.49 -1.26 -10.16
N MET A 21 16.80 -0.60 -9.22
CA MET A 21 15.89 0.51 -9.51
C MET A 21 16.56 1.89 -9.57
N ALA A 22 17.81 2.02 -9.09
CA ALA A 22 18.52 3.30 -9.02
C ALA A 22 18.51 4.10 -10.34
N PRO A 23 18.71 3.49 -11.54
CA PRO A 23 18.65 4.24 -12.79
C PRO A 23 17.28 4.87 -13.06
N CYS A 24 16.19 4.15 -12.73
CA CYS A 24 14.83 4.64 -12.93
C CYS A 24 14.46 5.75 -11.94
N LEU A 25 14.99 5.67 -10.72
CA LEU A 25 14.72 6.65 -9.65
C LEU A 25 15.53 7.94 -9.83
N ALA A 26 16.79 7.85 -10.29
CA ALA A 26 17.68 9.02 -10.43
C ALA A 26 17.20 10.03 -11.47
N GLU A 27 16.53 9.58 -12.52
CA GLU A 27 16.08 10.44 -13.61
C GLU A 27 14.68 11.04 -13.36
N ASN A 28 14.09 10.82 -12.16
CA ASN A 28 12.70 11.19 -11.83
C ASN A 28 11.67 10.76 -12.88
N LYS A 29 12.00 9.74 -13.70
CA LYS A 29 11.14 9.26 -14.77
C LYS A 29 9.86 8.63 -14.25
N VAL A 30 9.89 8.10 -13.02
CA VAL A 30 8.78 7.40 -12.40
C VAL A 30 8.70 7.76 -10.92
N THR A 31 7.51 8.15 -10.47
CA THR A 31 7.17 8.17 -9.05
C THR A 31 6.78 6.76 -8.62
N LEU A 32 7.61 6.14 -7.78
CA LEU A 32 7.40 4.77 -7.35
C LEU A 32 6.92 4.70 -5.89
N LEU A 33 5.80 4.02 -5.69
CA LEU A 33 5.30 3.60 -4.39
C LEU A 33 5.75 2.17 -4.13
N PHE A 34 6.54 1.96 -3.08
CA PHE A 34 6.85 0.62 -2.58
C PHE A 34 5.85 0.21 -1.51
N SER A 35 5.47 -1.06 -1.44
CA SER A 35 4.61 -1.57 -0.37
C SER A 35 5.08 -2.93 0.12
N SER A 36 4.81 -3.29 1.37
CA SER A 36 5.09 -4.64 1.89
C SER A 36 4.20 -5.00 3.07
N PHE A 37 3.94 -6.29 3.25
CA PHE A 37 3.37 -6.86 4.48
C PHE A 37 4.41 -6.98 5.60
N SER A 38 5.70 -6.99 5.25
CA SER A 38 6.78 -7.07 6.23
C SER A 38 7.16 -5.68 6.70
N ILE A 39 6.88 -5.40 7.98
CA ILE A 39 7.27 -4.17 8.67
C ILE A 39 8.80 -4.00 8.62
N GLU A 40 9.54 -5.10 8.73
CA GLU A 40 11.00 -5.10 8.67
C GLU A 40 11.52 -4.66 7.30
N THR A 41 10.90 -5.13 6.21
CA THR A 41 11.20 -4.66 4.85
C THR A 41 10.99 -3.17 4.71
N LEU A 42 9.89 -2.62 5.25
CA LEU A 42 9.60 -1.19 5.21
C LEU A 42 10.57 -0.38 6.07
N ARG A 43 10.99 -0.91 7.22
CA ARG A 43 12.01 -0.29 8.09
C ARG A 43 13.34 -0.13 7.35
N ILE A 44 13.85 -1.22 6.79
CA ILE A 44 15.10 -1.24 6.01
C ILE A 44 14.96 -0.31 4.79
N LEU A 45 13.82 -0.35 4.11
CA LEU A 45 13.58 0.54 2.97
C LEU A 45 13.60 2.01 3.38
N ARG A 46 13.01 2.39 4.52
CA ARG A 46 13.10 3.76 5.04
C ARG A 46 14.55 4.17 5.34
N GLU A 47 15.34 3.26 5.90
CA GLU A 47 16.75 3.52 6.24
C GLU A 47 17.61 3.76 5.00
N HIS A 48 17.43 2.98 3.94
CA HIS A 48 18.24 3.07 2.72
C HIS A 48 17.68 4.00 1.64
N ALA A 49 16.39 4.32 1.68
CA ALA A 49 15.72 5.19 0.71
C ALA A 49 14.71 6.13 1.41
N PRO A 50 15.19 7.09 2.22
CA PRO A 50 14.34 7.93 3.09
C PRO A 50 13.34 8.81 2.35
N HIS A 51 13.50 9.01 1.04
CA HIS A 51 12.59 9.82 0.22
C HIS A 51 11.55 9.00 -0.55
N CYS A 52 11.60 7.66 -0.50
CA CYS A 52 10.66 6.84 -1.25
C CYS A 52 9.25 6.90 -0.63
N LEU A 53 8.25 6.77 -1.49
CA LEU A 53 6.86 6.60 -1.07
C LEU A 53 6.67 5.16 -0.63
N MET A 54 6.05 4.97 0.54
CA MET A 54 5.86 3.64 1.13
C MET A 54 4.40 3.37 1.50
N GLY A 55 3.97 2.13 1.31
CA GLY A 55 2.67 1.61 1.68
C GLY A 55 2.75 0.45 2.66
N LEU A 56 2.04 0.54 3.78
CA LEU A 56 1.87 -0.58 4.71
C LEU A 56 0.74 -1.49 4.20
N LEU A 57 1.02 -2.77 3.94
CA LEU A 57 0.01 -3.77 3.59
C LEU A 57 -0.50 -4.50 4.83
N LEU A 58 -1.82 -4.68 4.93
CA LEU A 58 -2.50 -5.31 6.05
C LEU A 58 -3.50 -6.36 5.56
N GLU A 59 -3.21 -7.62 5.85
CA GLU A 59 -4.13 -8.74 5.61
C GLU A 59 -5.14 -8.87 6.75
N THR A 60 -4.68 -8.55 7.97
CA THR A 60 -5.46 -8.47 9.20
C THR A 60 -5.09 -7.19 9.93
N TRP A 61 -5.96 -6.71 10.82
CA TRP A 61 -5.63 -5.58 11.68
C TRP A 61 -4.56 -5.99 12.69
N LEU A 62 -3.40 -5.33 12.64
CA LEU A 62 -2.36 -5.45 13.65
C LEU A 62 -2.64 -4.44 14.77
N PRO A 63 -2.48 -4.77 16.07
CA PRO A 63 -2.82 -3.87 17.17
C PRO A 63 -2.21 -2.46 17.06
N ASP A 64 -0.96 -2.35 16.58
CA ASP A 64 -0.20 -1.09 16.53
C ASP A 64 0.00 -0.57 15.10
N TRP A 65 -0.86 -0.94 14.15
CA TRP A 65 -0.67 -0.60 12.74
C TRP A 65 -0.57 0.92 12.51
N GLN A 66 -1.34 1.74 13.25
CA GLN A 66 -1.28 3.20 13.13
C GLN A 66 0.10 3.74 13.51
N ALA A 67 0.63 3.27 14.64
CA ALA A 67 1.93 3.70 15.16
C ALA A 67 3.05 3.29 14.21
N VAL A 68 3.00 2.07 13.66
CA VAL A 68 3.95 1.58 12.65
C VAL A 68 3.88 2.42 11.37
N CYS A 69 2.67 2.69 10.86
CA CYS A 69 2.47 3.51 9.66
C CYS A 69 3.03 4.94 9.84
N GLN A 70 2.85 5.53 11.02
CA GLN A 70 3.38 6.85 11.34
C GLN A 70 4.91 6.85 11.50
N SER A 71 5.47 5.89 12.26
CA SER A 71 6.91 5.84 12.52
C SER A 71 7.74 5.60 11.26
N LEU A 72 7.22 4.77 10.35
CA LEU A 72 7.83 4.51 9.04
C LEU A 72 7.51 5.58 7.99
N GLN A 73 6.71 6.59 8.36
CA GLN A 73 6.26 7.68 7.50
C GLN A 73 5.63 7.13 6.21
N CYS A 74 4.83 6.06 6.31
CA CYS A 74 4.14 5.51 5.14
C CYS A 74 3.19 6.57 4.56
N THR A 75 3.15 6.66 3.23
CA THR A 75 2.26 7.54 2.48
C THR A 75 0.86 6.94 2.38
N SER A 76 0.76 5.61 2.37
CA SER A 76 -0.49 4.88 2.16
C SER A 76 -0.64 3.65 3.07
N VAL A 77 -1.88 3.23 3.28
CA VAL A 77 -2.24 1.95 3.91
C VAL A 77 -3.04 1.15 2.89
N HIS A 78 -2.63 -0.09 2.65
CA HIS A 78 -3.25 -1.00 1.70
C HIS A 78 -3.85 -2.14 2.51
N VAL A 79 -5.16 -2.37 2.42
CA VAL A 79 -5.84 -3.30 3.31
C VAL A 79 -6.63 -4.34 2.51
N ASN A 80 -6.64 -5.60 2.97
CA ASN A 80 -7.58 -6.59 2.44
C ASN A 80 -9.01 -6.03 2.59
N HIS A 81 -9.76 -5.98 1.49
CA HIS A 81 -11.08 -5.38 1.48
C HIS A 81 -12.09 -6.10 2.38
N GLU A 82 -11.87 -7.37 2.72
CA GLU A 82 -12.78 -8.17 3.55
C GLU A 82 -12.82 -7.69 5.01
N ILE A 83 -11.70 -7.17 5.51
CA ILE A 83 -11.61 -6.64 6.89
C ILE A 83 -11.88 -5.14 6.98
N MET A 84 -12.08 -4.48 5.83
CA MET A 84 -12.32 -3.03 5.77
C MET A 84 -13.74 -2.71 6.25
N THR A 85 -13.83 -1.71 7.12
CA THR A 85 -15.09 -1.11 7.60
C THR A 85 -15.09 0.39 7.33
N ARG A 86 -16.28 1.02 7.39
CA ARG A 86 -16.40 2.48 7.24
C ARG A 86 -15.66 3.22 8.35
N GLU A 87 -15.66 2.68 9.57
CA GLU A 87 -14.97 3.23 10.73
C GLU A 87 -13.46 3.21 10.52
N ALA A 88 -12.91 2.06 10.13
CA ALA A 88 -11.48 1.94 9.85
C ALA A 88 -11.02 2.82 8.68
N ALA A 89 -11.85 2.94 7.63
CA ALA A 89 -11.58 3.86 6.54
C ALA A 89 -11.47 5.31 7.04
N ARG A 90 -12.40 5.76 7.89
CA ARG A 90 -12.34 7.11 8.49
C ARG A 90 -11.08 7.32 9.32
N GLU A 91 -10.66 6.35 10.11
CA GLU A 91 -9.42 6.43 10.90
C GLU A 91 -8.19 6.61 10.03
N ILE A 92 -8.06 5.82 8.96
CA ILE A 92 -6.94 5.95 8.01
C ILE A 92 -6.95 7.33 7.33
N LYS A 93 -8.12 7.80 6.90
CA LYS A 93 -8.24 9.12 6.26
C LYS A 93 -7.97 10.26 7.24
N ALA A 94 -8.34 10.13 8.52
CA ALA A 94 -8.02 11.10 9.56
C ALA A 94 -6.51 11.24 9.80
N MET A 95 -5.73 10.17 9.55
CA MET A 95 -4.26 10.21 9.57
C MET A 95 -3.64 10.88 8.33
N GLY A 96 -4.45 11.33 7.37
CA GLY A 96 -3.98 11.94 6.11
C GLY A 96 -3.29 10.95 5.16
N LYS A 97 -3.55 9.65 5.31
CA LYS A 97 -2.96 8.59 4.47
C LYS A 97 -3.85 8.30 3.26
N MET A 98 -3.22 7.88 2.15
CA MET A 98 -3.97 7.24 1.07
C MET A 98 -4.42 5.85 1.53
N LEU A 99 -5.68 5.51 1.27
CA LEU A 99 -6.28 4.24 1.60
C LEU A 99 -6.54 3.44 0.33
N LEU A 100 -5.89 2.29 0.20
CA LEU A 100 -6.08 1.38 -0.93
C LEU A 100 -6.63 0.04 -0.43
N CYS A 101 -7.45 -0.63 -1.24
CA CYS A 101 -7.98 -1.96 -0.92
C CYS A 101 -7.65 -3.01 -1.98
N TYR A 102 -7.43 -4.27 -1.58
CA TYR A 102 -7.15 -5.38 -2.50
C TYR A 102 -7.80 -6.68 -2.01
N THR A 103 -7.99 -7.72 -2.84
CA THR A 103 -8.17 -7.64 -4.30
C THR A 103 -9.67 -7.56 -4.58
N VAL A 104 -10.16 -6.39 -4.98
CA VAL A 104 -11.59 -6.11 -5.13
C VAL A 104 -12.06 -6.48 -6.54
N ASN A 105 -12.72 -7.62 -6.65
CA ASN A 105 -13.22 -8.13 -7.94
C ASN A 105 -14.73 -7.92 -8.16
N GLN A 106 -15.43 -7.36 -7.18
CA GLN A 106 -16.87 -7.10 -7.25
C GLN A 106 -17.15 -5.60 -7.40
N PRO A 107 -17.81 -5.14 -8.48
CA PRO A 107 -18.06 -3.71 -8.71
C PRO A 107 -18.87 -3.03 -7.60
N LEU A 108 -19.88 -3.70 -7.04
CA LEU A 108 -20.65 -3.17 -5.92
C LEU A 108 -19.79 -2.96 -4.68
N ARG A 109 -18.87 -3.89 -4.38
CA ARG A 109 -17.93 -3.73 -3.26
C ARG A 109 -16.96 -2.58 -3.51
N ALA A 110 -16.49 -2.39 -4.74
CA ALA A 110 -15.68 -1.23 -5.08
C ALA A 110 -16.46 0.07 -4.81
N LEU A 111 -17.67 0.23 -5.37
CA LEU A 111 -18.51 1.42 -5.14
C LEU A 111 -18.72 1.71 -3.63
N GLU A 112 -18.99 0.67 -2.84
CA GLU A 112 -19.12 0.79 -1.39
C GLU A 112 -17.82 1.30 -0.73
N LEU A 113 -16.67 0.71 -1.05
CA LEU A 113 -15.37 1.12 -0.53
C LEU A 113 -15.03 2.57 -0.89
N TYR A 114 -15.25 2.98 -2.14
CA TYR A 114 -15.08 4.38 -2.55
C TYR A 114 -16.03 5.31 -1.79
N SER A 115 -17.27 4.87 -1.50
CA SER A 115 -18.20 5.65 -0.65
C SER A 115 -17.70 5.84 0.79
N TRP A 116 -16.75 5.00 1.25
CA TRP A 116 -16.12 5.14 2.56
C TRP A 116 -14.83 5.98 2.53
N GLY A 117 -14.39 6.41 1.34
CA GLY A 117 -13.20 7.23 1.15
C GLY A 117 -11.94 6.44 0.77
N VAL A 118 -12.07 5.19 0.33
CA VAL A 118 -10.97 4.45 -0.31
C VAL A 118 -10.55 5.17 -1.60
N ASP A 119 -9.25 5.42 -1.75
CA ASP A 119 -8.69 6.20 -2.87
C ASP A 119 -8.43 5.35 -4.12
N ALA A 120 -8.11 4.06 -3.95
CA ALA A 120 -7.98 3.12 -5.06
C ALA A 120 -8.24 1.67 -4.64
N VAL A 121 -8.56 0.83 -5.63
CA VAL A 121 -8.67 -0.62 -5.44
C VAL A 121 -7.75 -1.36 -6.42
N PHE A 122 -7.13 -2.44 -5.96
CA PHE A 122 -6.46 -3.42 -6.82
C PHE A 122 -7.46 -4.49 -7.21
N SER A 123 -7.50 -4.88 -8.48
CA SER A 123 -8.50 -5.79 -9.04
C SER A 123 -7.90 -6.67 -10.13
N ASP A 124 -8.34 -7.92 -10.22
CA ASP A 124 -8.07 -8.82 -11.33
C ASP A 124 -8.99 -8.56 -12.53
N VAL A 125 -10.07 -7.79 -12.32
CA VAL A 125 -11.07 -7.42 -13.34
C VAL A 125 -11.24 -5.89 -13.44
N PRO A 126 -10.15 -5.12 -13.62
CA PRO A 126 -10.18 -3.65 -13.55
C PRO A 126 -11.18 -3.04 -14.54
N ASP A 127 -11.33 -3.62 -15.74
CA ASP A 127 -12.29 -3.14 -16.75
C ASP A 127 -13.74 -3.21 -16.26
N GLN A 128 -14.09 -4.23 -15.47
CA GLN A 128 -15.44 -4.35 -14.89
C GLN A 128 -15.66 -3.34 -13.78
N ILE A 129 -14.64 -3.12 -12.94
CA ILE A 129 -14.68 -2.10 -11.90
C ILE A 129 -14.88 -0.72 -12.54
N MET A 130 -14.08 -0.38 -13.55
CA MET A 130 -14.16 0.91 -14.25
C MET A 130 -15.55 1.18 -14.84
N LYS A 131 -16.19 0.18 -15.45
CA LYS A 131 -17.54 0.32 -16.03
C LYS A 131 -18.59 0.74 -14.99
N ALA A 132 -18.47 0.25 -13.75
CA ALA A 132 -19.41 0.58 -12.69
C ALA A 132 -19.33 2.04 -12.21
N PHE A 133 -18.22 2.75 -12.48
CA PHE A 133 -18.09 4.19 -12.19
C PHE A 133 -18.54 5.08 -13.35
N SER A 134 -18.75 4.52 -14.54
CA SER A 134 -19.21 5.23 -15.74
C SER A 134 -20.73 5.17 -15.95
N SER A 135 -21.46 4.64 -14.95
CA SER A 135 -22.91 4.37 -15.01
C SER A 135 -23.72 5.45 -14.30
#